data_AF-A0A7Y3K0A9-F1
#
_entry.id   AF-A0A7Y3K0A9-F1
#
_cell.length_a   1.000
_cell.length_b   1.000
_cell.length_c   1.000
_cell.angle_alpha   90.00
_cell.angle_beta   90.00
_cell.angle_gamma   90.00
#
_symmetry.space_group_name_H-M   'P 1'
#
loop_
_entity.id
_entity.type
_entity.pdbx_description
1 polymer ?
#
loop_
_entity_poly.entity_id
_entity_poly.type
_entity_poly.pdbx_seq_one_letter_code
_entity_poly.pdbx_strand_id
1 'polypeptide(L)'
;MLWCLQDVRRAVQIIRAYAVGWSINPHDVGVVGFSAGGSVASLAGVHWLPGNPDAKDPLNRFNTRPNFLVLGYPVISMMPAVTHMGSQNNLLGKHPAFDMERYVSSVLNVTALTPPTFICYAHDDATVNH
;
A
#
# COMPACT_ATOMS: atom_id res chain seq x y z
N MET A 1 9.28 -5.55 1.65
CA MET A 1 7.94 -4.95 1.50
C MET A 1 7.52 -4.08 2.68
N LEU A 2 7.65 -4.54 3.93
CA LEU A 2 7.22 -3.76 5.11
C LEU A 2 7.94 -2.41 5.26
N TRP A 3 9.25 -2.36 4.99
CA TRP A 3 10.01 -1.10 4.97
C TRP A 3 9.46 -0.11 3.93
N CYS A 4 9.22 -0.57 2.70
CA CYS A 4 8.62 0.26 1.65
C CYS A 4 7.21 0.76 2.03
N LEU A 5 6.42 -0.04 2.75
CA LEU A 5 5.13 0.39 3.28
C LEU A 5 5.30 1.51 4.32
N GLN A 6 6.30 1.42 5.20
CA GLN A 6 6.62 2.49 6.15
C GLN A 6 7.05 3.76 5.41
N ASP A 7 7.83 3.64 4.34
CA ASP A 7 8.24 4.78 3.53
C ASP A 7 7.04 5.47 2.87
N VAL A 8 6.10 4.72 2.29
CA VAL A 8 4.87 5.29 1.72
C VAL A 8 4.01 5.96 2.80
N ARG A 9 3.84 5.34 3.96
CA ARG A 9 3.12 5.93 5.09
C ARG A 9 3.75 7.25 5.53
N ARG A 10 5.09 7.29 5.59
CA ARG A 10 5.84 8.48 5.98
C ARG A 10 5.71 9.58 4.93
N ALA A 11 5.77 9.23 3.64
CA ALA A 11 5.55 10.17 2.55
C ALA A 11 4.16 10.83 2.63
N VAL A 12 3.10 10.06 2.88
CA VAL A 12 1.74 10.61 3.06
C VAL A 12 1.68 11.59 4.23
N GLN A 13 2.31 11.26 5.37
CA GLN A 13 2.37 12.16 6.53
C GLN A 13 3.14 13.45 6.23
N ILE A 14 4.27 13.36 5.54
CA ILE A 14 5.08 14.52 5.13
C ILE A 14 4.24 15.44 4.24
N ILE A 15 3.61 14.91 3.19
CA ILE A 15 2.76 15.70 2.28
C ILE A 15 1.68 16.44 3.07
N ARG A 16 1.02 15.77 4.02
CA ARG A 16 -0.02 16.38 4.84
C ARG A 16 0.51 17.44 5.80
N ALA A 17 1.65 17.19 6.43
CA ALA A 17 2.26 18.12 7.38
C ALA A 17 2.73 19.42 6.72
N TYR A 18 3.23 19.33 5.49
CA TYR A 18 3.76 20.48 4.75
C TYR A 18 2.79 21.04 3.69
N ALA A 19 1.54 20.53 3.64
CA ALA A 19 0.56 20.84 2.61
C ALA A 19 0.34 22.35 2.41
N VAL A 20 0.22 23.13 3.49
CA VAL A 20 0.05 24.59 3.44
C VAL A 20 1.27 25.26 2.78
N GLY A 21 2.48 24.88 3.19
CA GLY A 21 3.71 25.44 2.63
C GLY A 21 3.95 25.04 1.18
N TRP A 22 3.38 23.92 0.74
CA TRP A 22 3.49 23.41 -0.64
C TRP A 22 2.29 23.78 -1.52
N SER A 23 1.30 24.50 -0.99
CA SER A 23 0.05 24.82 -1.70
C SER A 23 -0.69 23.57 -2.23
N ILE A 24 -0.67 22.48 -1.45
CA ILE A 24 -1.34 21.20 -1.75
C ILE A 24 -2.58 21.06 -0.87
N ASN A 25 -3.66 20.46 -1.37
CA ASN A 25 -4.79 20.05 -0.53
C ASN A 25 -4.42 18.80 0.28
N PRO A 26 -4.32 18.86 1.63
CA PRO A 26 -3.98 17.69 2.45
C PRO A 26 -5.05 16.59 2.42
N HIS A 27 -6.24 16.89 1.90
CA HIS A 27 -7.36 15.97 1.76
C HIS A 27 -7.44 15.29 0.39
N ASP A 28 -6.51 15.56 -0.54
CA ASP A 28 -6.46 14.96 -1.88
C ASP A 28 -5.09 14.29 -2.16
N VAL A 29 -4.57 13.53 -1.20
CA VAL A 29 -3.27 12.85 -1.31
C VAL A 29 -3.47 11.40 -1.77
N GLY A 30 -3.16 11.11 -3.02
CA GLY A 30 -3.24 9.76 -3.59
C GLY A 30 -1.91 9.00 -3.60
N VAL A 31 -1.98 7.67 -3.75
CA VAL A 31 -0.81 6.83 -4.02
C VAL A 31 -1.02 6.06 -5.32
N VAL A 32 -0.02 6.14 -6.20
CA VAL A 32 -0.02 5.45 -7.49
C VAL A 32 1.10 4.41 -7.48
N GLY A 33 0.81 3.18 -7.88
CA GLY A 33 1.78 2.09 -7.90
C GLY A 33 1.60 1.16 -9.08
N PHE A 34 2.73 0.67 -9.61
CA PHE A 34 2.78 -0.25 -10.74
C PHE A 34 3.53 -1.53 -10.36
N SER A 35 3.05 -2.70 -10.79
CA SER A 35 3.68 -4.00 -10.50
C SER A 35 3.98 -4.19 -8.99
N ALA A 36 5.25 -4.41 -8.59
CA ALA A 36 5.66 -4.49 -7.19
C ALA A 36 5.36 -3.21 -6.39
N GLY A 37 5.43 -2.03 -7.04
CA GLY A 37 4.99 -0.77 -6.44
C GLY A 37 3.48 -0.71 -6.25
N GLY A 38 2.71 -1.38 -7.12
CA GLY A 38 1.27 -1.58 -6.99
C GLY A 38 0.92 -2.40 -5.75
N SER A 39 1.72 -3.42 -5.44
CA SER A 39 1.59 -4.18 -4.18
C SER A 39 1.79 -3.30 -2.97
N VAL A 40 2.88 -2.51 -2.93
CA VAL A 40 3.16 -1.59 -1.80
C VAL A 40 2.06 -0.52 -1.67
N ALA A 41 1.60 0.05 -2.78
CA ALA A 41 0.51 1.02 -2.80
C ALA A 41 -0.80 0.41 -2.28
N SER A 42 -1.13 -0.82 -2.67
CA SER A 42 -2.31 -1.53 -2.16
C SER A 42 -2.23 -1.78 -0.65
N LEU A 43 -1.04 -2.15 -0.13
CA LEU A 43 -0.80 -2.31 1.30
C LEU A 43 -0.95 -1.00 2.07
N ALA A 44 -0.54 0.13 1.49
CA ALA A 44 -0.73 1.44 2.11
C ALA A 44 -2.21 1.81 2.24
N GLY A 45 -3.07 1.35 1.33
CA GLY A 45 -4.52 1.58 1.39
C GLY A 45 -5.26 0.70 2.39
N VAL A 46 -4.82 -0.54 2.61
CA VAL A 46 -5.48 -1.48 3.54
C VAL A 46 -4.87 -1.47 4.95
N HIS A 47 -3.57 -1.20 5.06
CA HIS A 47 -2.85 -1.07 6.32
C HIS A 47 -2.45 0.37 6.58
N TRP A 48 -3.42 1.28 6.63
CA TRP A 48 -3.15 2.64 7.08
C TRP A 48 -3.20 2.72 8.62
N LEU A 49 -2.64 3.79 9.16
CA LEU A 49 -2.60 4.07 10.60
C LEU A 49 -3.29 5.41 10.86
N PRO A 50 -4.12 5.51 11.91
CA PRO A 50 -4.66 6.79 12.34
C PRO A 50 -3.53 7.71 12.79
N GLY A 51 -3.77 9.02 12.69
CA GLY A 51 -2.89 10.00 13.31
C GLY A 51 -3.09 10.01 14.83
N ASN A 52 -2.05 10.37 15.57
CA ASN A 52 -2.13 10.55 17.02
C ASN A 52 -1.82 12.03 17.38
N PRO A 53 -2.81 12.84 17.78
CA PRO A 53 -2.61 14.24 18.13
C PRO A 53 -1.51 14.49 19.18
N ASP A 54 -1.34 13.54 20.12
CA ASP A 54 -0.38 13.62 21.22
C ASP A 54 1.00 13.04 20.86
N ALA A 55 1.22 12.67 19.59
CA ALA A 55 2.49 12.09 19.18
C ALA A 55 3.67 13.07 19.39
N LYS A 56 4.75 12.53 19.97
CA LYS A 56 6.03 13.24 20.13
C LYS A 56 6.62 13.66 18.79
N ASP A 57 6.58 12.77 17.80
CA ASP A 57 6.91 13.13 16.41
C ASP A 57 5.70 13.84 15.79
N PRO A 58 5.84 15.13 15.37
CA PRO A 58 4.74 15.89 14.77
C PRO A 58 4.15 15.22 13.51
N LEU A 59 4.94 14.49 12.74
CA LEU A 59 4.46 13.83 11.53
C LEU A 59 3.52 12.65 11.84
N ASN A 60 3.68 12.02 13.01
CA ASN A 60 2.78 10.95 13.48
C ASN A 60 1.41 11.47 13.94
N ARG A 61 1.21 12.79 13.99
CA ARG A 61 -0.11 13.41 14.23
C ARG A 61 -1.02 13.30 13.02
N PHE A 62 -0.45 13.10 11.83
CA PHE A 62 -1.19 12.90 10.59
C PHE A 62 -1.43 11.41 10.34
N ASN A 63 -2.62 11.07 9.86
CA ASN A 63 -2.92 9.69 9.46
C ASN A 63 -2.16 9.34 8.17
N THR A 64 -1.97 8.05 7.93
CA THR A 64 -1.22 7.55 6.77
C THR A 64 -2.12 7.07 5.62
N ARG A 65 -3.45 7.20 5.76
CA ARG A 65 -4.43 6.70 4.80
C ARG A 65 -4.40 7.53 3.52
N PRO A 66 -4.10 6.96 2.34
CA PRO A 66 -4.29 7.67 1.08
C PRO A 66 -5.75 8.07 0.87
N ASN A 67 -6.00 9.16 0.15
CA ASN A 67 -7.35 9.58 -0.22
C ASN A 67 -7.90 8.76 -1.39
N PHE A 68 -7.03 8.33 -2.30
CA PHE A 68 -7.33 7.45 -3.42
C PHE A 68 -6.11 6.61 -3.80
N LEU A 69 -6.33 5.50 -4.51
CA LEU A 69 -5.29 4.66 -5.08
C LEU A 69 -5.45 4.54 -6.59
N VAL A 70 -4.31 4.46 -7.30
CA VAL A 70 -4.25 4.07 -8.71
C VAL A 70 -3.25 2.93 -8.84
N LEU A 71 -3.73 1.75 -9.22
CA LEU A 71 -2.94 0.52 -9.28
C LEU A 71 -2.85 0.00 -10.72
N GLY A 72 -1.66 0.00 -11.30
CA GLY A 72 -1.38 -0.62 -12.59
C GLY A 72 -0.79 -2.02 -12.40
N TYR A 73 -1.47 -3.05 -12.91
CA TYR A 73 -1.08 -4.47 -12.87
C TYR A 73 -0.44 -4.87 -11.51
N PRO A 74 -1.13 -4.61 -10.38
CA PRO A 74 -0.56 -4.87 -9.06
C PRO A 74 -0.54 -6.36 -8.74
N VAL A 75 0.49 -6.81 -8.02
CA VAL A 75 0.42 -8.12 -7.33
C VAL A 75 -0.38 -7.93 -6.03
N ILE A 76 -1.63 -8.39 -5.99
CA ILE A 76 -2.59 -8.15 -4.89
C ILE A 76 -2.79 -9.34 -3.94
N SER A 77 -2.30 -10.51 -4.33
CA SER A 77 -2.32 -11.72 -3.52
C SER A 77 -0.91 -12.31 -3.45
N MET A 78 -0.53 -12.75 -2.25
CA MET A 78 0.70 -13.51 -1.99
C MET A 78 0.37 -14.96 -1.55
N MET A 79 -0.88 -15.40 -1.76
CA MET A 79 -1.28 -16.77 -1.48
C MET A 79 -0.68 -17.74 -2.52
N PRO A 80 -0.30 -18.97 -2.12
CA PRO A 80 0.37 -19.94 -2.99
C PRO A 80 -0.38 -20.31 -4.28
N ALA A 81 -1.72 -20.17 -4.30
CA ALA A 81 -2.55 -20.52 -5.46
C ALA A 81 -2.55 -19.47 -6.59
N VAL A 82 -2.10 -18.24 -6.34
CA VAL A 82 -2.19 -17.11 -7.29
C VAL A 82 -0.82 -16.45 -7.54
N THR A 83 0.15 -16.69 -6.65
CA THR A 83 1.40 -15.92 -6.62
C THR A 83 2.47 -16.50 -7.52
N HIS A 84 3.19 -15.63 -8.23
CA HIS A 84 4.46 -16.01 -8.83
C HIS A 84 5.49 -16.30 -7.72
N MET A 85 5.87 -17.57 -7.56
CA MET A 85 6.67 -18.07 -6.43
C MET A 85 8.03 -17.34 -6.27
N GLY A 86 8.58 -16.79 -7.37
CA GLY A 86 9.77 -15.92 -7.32
C GLY A 86 9.54 -14.59 -6.58
N SER A 87 8.37 -13.96 -6.75
CA SER A 87 7.99 -12.74 -6.03
C SER A 87 7.74 -13.03 -4.56
N GLN A 88 7.05 -14.13 -4.24
CA GLN A 88 6.83 -14.56 -2.86
C GLN A 88 8.16 -14.75 -2.12
N ASN A 89 9.10 -15.50 -2.71
CA ASN A 89 10.41 -15.77 -2.11
C ASN A 89 11.25 -14.50 -1.92
N ASN A 90 11.24 -13.58 -2.89
CA ASN A 90 11.95 -12.30 -2.77
C ASN A 90 11.35 -11.38 -1.69
N LEU A 91 10.04 -11.48 -1.44
CA LEU A 91 9.32 -10.56 -0.56
C LEU A 91 9.18 -11.08 0.87
N LEU A 92 9.04 -12.38 1.04
CA LEU A 92 8.67 -13.05 2.28
C LEU A 92 9.71 -14.08 2.77
N GLY A 93 10.71 -14.40 1.93
CA GLY A 93 11.62 -15.52 2.17
C GLY A 93 10.97 -16.87 1.84
N LYS A 94 11.72 -17.96 2.02
CA LYS A 94 11.29 -19.32 1.62
C LYS A 94 10.21 -19.94 2.55
N HIS A 95 10.04 -19.42 3.76
CA HIS A 95 9.12 -19.94 4.78
C HIS A 95 8.50 -18.82 5.62
N PRO A 96 7.64 -17.97 5.05
CA PRO A 96 6.93 -16.98 5.86
C PRO A 96 5.98 -17.62 6.86
N ALA A 97 5.81 -16.97 8.02
CA ALA A 97 4.71 -17.30 8.91
C ALA A 97 3.38 -17.04 8.19
N PHE A 98 2.39 -17.91 8.39
CA PHE A 98 1.07 -17.84 7.73
C PHE A 98 0.40 -16.45 7.87
N ASP A 99 0.52 -15.82 9.04
CA ASP A 99 -0.04 -14.49 9.29
C ASP A 99 0.58 -13.41 8.39
N MET A 100 1.85 -13.57 8.01
CA MET A 100 2.52 -12.65 7.10
C MET A 100 1.98 -12.75 5.68
N GLU A 101 1.69 -13.95 5.17
CA GLU A 101 1.10 -14.14 3.84
C GLU A 101 -0.28 -13.48 3.73
N ARG A 102 -1.11 -13.65 4.77
CA ARG A 102 -2.40 -12.94 4.86
C ARG A 102 -2.20 -11.44 4.96
N TYR A 103 -1.27 -10.97 5.79
CA TYR A 103 -0.98 -9.55 5.96
C TYR A 103 -0.60 -8.89 4.63
N VAL A 104 0.25 -9.55 3.83
CA VAL A 104 0.73 -8.97 2.56
C VAL A 104 -0.18 -9.22 1.36
N SER A 105 -1.24 -10.02 1.52
CA SER A 105 -2.29 -10.19 0.52
C SER A 105 -3.36 -9.12 0.71
N SER A 106 -3.22 -7.99 0.02
CA SER A 106 -4.09 -6.82 0.24
C SER A 106 -5.57 -7.12 0.00
N VAL A 107 -5.88 -8.03 -0.93
CA VAL A 107 -7.26 -8.50 -1.20
C VAL A 107 -7.96 -9.07 0.04
N LEU A 108 -7.22 -9.64 0.99
CA LEU A 108 -7.76 -10.23 2.22
C LEU A 108 -7.95 -9.22 3.36
N ASN A 109 -7.52 -7.97 3.15
CA ASN A 109 -7.52 -6.91 4.17
C ASN A 109 -8.33 -5.68 3.76
N VAL A 110 -9.09 -5.77 2.67
CA VAL A 110 -10.00 -4.69 2.23
C VAL A 110 -11.12 -4.50 3.26
N THR A 111 -11.42 -3.25 3.60
CA THR A 111 -12.50 -2.87 4.51
C THR A 111 -13.30 -1.72 3.93
N ALA A 112 -14.40 -1.32 4.58
CA ALA A 112 -15.13 -0.11 4.22
C ALA A 112 -14.30 1.18 4.34
N LEU A 113 -13.15 1.13 5.02
CA LEU A 113 -12.23 2.26 5.17
C LEU A 113 -11.15 2.28 4.09
N THR A 114 -11.00 1.24 3.27
CA THR A 114 -10.07 1.24 2.12
C THR A 114 -10.44 2.38 1.16
N PRO A 115 -9.48 3.19 0.70
CA PRO A 115 -9.79 4.32 -0.17
C PRO A 115 -10.34 3.90 -1.54
N PRO A 116 -11.12 4.76 -2.21
CA PRO A 116 -11.48 4.58 -3.61
C PRO A 116 -10.24 4.24 -4.45
N THR A 117 -10.34 3.18 -5.24
CA THR A 117 -9.20 2.60 -5.94
C THR A 117 -9.56 2.40 -7.41
N PHE A 118 -8.74 2.96 -8.30
CA PHE A 118 -8.74 2.64 -9.72
C PHE A 118 -7.71 1.54 -9.98
N ILE A 119 -8.09 0.50 -10.73
CA ILE A 119 -7.22 -0.62 -11.09
C ILE A 119 -7.25 -0.78 -12.61
N CYS A 120 -6.08 -0.88 -13.24
CA CYS A 120 -5.98 -1.33 -14.62
C CYS A 120 -4.93 -2.44 -14.74
N TYR A 121 -5.19 -3.41 -15.61
CA TYR A 121 -4.25 -4.47 -15.97
C TYR A 121 -4.55 -4.95 -17.39
N ALA A 122 -3.59 -5.62 -18.01
CA ALA A 122 -3.74 -6.23 -19.32
C ALA A 122 -4.08 -7.72 -19.15
N HIS A 123 -5.09 -8.22 -19.88
CA HIS A 123 -5.51 -9.63 -19.74
C HIS A 123 -4.41 -10.61 -20.19
N ASP A 124 -3.57 -10.19 -21.13
CA ASP A 124 -2.45 -10.93 -21.70
C ASP A 124 -1.12 -10.69 -20.96
N ASP A 125 -1.15 -10.13 -19.74
CA ASP A 125 0.06 -10.01 -18.91
C ASP A 125 0.54 -11.39 -18.46
N ALA A 126 1.58 -11.90 -19.12
CA ALA A 126 2.19 -13.19 -18.81
C ALA A 126 3.11 -13.15 -17.57
N THR A 127 3.30 -11.99 -16.94
CA THR A 127 4.27 -11.77 -15.86
C THR A 127 3.60 -11.76 -14.49
N VAL A 128 2.35 -11.27 -14.41
CA VAL A 128 1.56 -11.23 -13.18
C VAL A 128 0.22 -11.93 -13.41
N ASN A 129 0.05 -13.08 -12.75
CA ASN A 129 -1.26 -13.74 -12.72
C ASN A 129 -2.18 -12.96 -11.77
N HIS A 130 -3.34 -12.55 -12.29
CA HIS A 130 -4.37 -11.77 -11.60
C HIS A 130 -5.56 -12.64 -11.20
#